data_AF-A0A7K2C2M4-F1
#
_entry.id   AF-A0A7K2C2M4-F1
#
_cell.length_a   1.000
_cell.length_b   1.000
_cell.length_c   1.000
_cell.angle_alpha   90.00
_cell.angle_beta   90.00
_cell.angle_gamma   90.00
#
_symmetry.space_group_name_H-M   'P 1'
#
loop_
_entity.id
_entity.type
_entity.pdbx_description
1 polymer ?
#
loop_
_entity_poly.entity_id
_entity_poly.type
_entity_poly.pdbx_seq_one_letter_code
_entity_poly.pdbx_strand_id
1 'polypeptide(L)'
;MEAISPLHPSDRERVVVFLGFLTSEECRKACCEHAQPEVLAATLTKLWFEEIYIPGETAVEGIKPVPAPEDCTRFNACFSAEELTMLERFHGFFELRLNFLINQVHGRAFFPDNDSWRSVLQHARYLLAELDPDPEWLRTMLEALIEKLQAGQLMEGLRSPRQLLSPCDT
;
A
#
# COMPACT_ATOMS: atom_id res chain seq x y z
N MET A 1 26.96 -23.39 -4.50
CA MET A 1 26.32 -22.48 -5.47
C MET A 1 24.85 -22.47 -5.13
N GLU A 2 24.45 -21.62 -4.20
CA GLU A 2 23.03 -21.43 -3.90
C GLU A 2 22.42 -20.62 -5.03
N ALA A 3 21.38 -21.17 -5.63
CA ALA A 3 20.54 -20.48 -6.57
C ALA A 3 19.95 -19.25 -5.87
N ILE A 4 20.25 -18.07 -6.38
CA ILE A 4 19.58 -16.83 -6.00
C ILE A 4 18.11 -17.02 -6.42
N SER A 5 17.27 -17.42 -5.46
CA SER A 5 15.82 -17.48 -5.65
C SER A 5 15.32 -16.16 -6.24
N PRO A 6 14.34 -16.20 -7.16
CA PRO A 6 13.89 -15.03 -7.89
C PRO A 6 13.49 -13.92 -6.92
N LEU A 7 14.10 -12.76 -7.14
CA LEU A 7 14.02 -11.50 -6.40
C LEU A 7 12.62 -11.23 -5.81
N HIS A 8 12.42 -11.59 -4.54
CA HIS A 8 11.33 -11.00 -3.76
C HIS A 8 11.58 -9.47 -3.69
N PRO A 9 10.59 -8.61 -4.00
CA PRO A 9 10.71 -7.19 -3.72
C PRO A 9 10.99 -7.01 -2.23
N SER A 10 11.86 -6.05 -1.87
CA SER A 10 12.11 -5.77 -0.45
C SER A 10 10.83 -5.20 0.17
N ASP A 11 10.57 -5.50 1.44
CA ASP A 11 9.38 -5.00 2.14
C ASP A 11 9.33 -3.46 2.15
N ARG A 12 10.49 -2.78 2.09
CA ARG A 12 10.61 -1.34 1.87
C ARG A 12 10.01 -0.86 0.55
N GLU A 13 10.37 -1.49 -0.56
CA GLU A 13 9.86 -1.12 -1.89
C GLU A 13 8.33 -1.22 -1.93
N ARG A 14 7.76 -2.26 -1.31
CA ARG A 14 6.31 -2.46 -1.19
C ARG A 14 5.63 -1.33 -0.43
N VAL A 15 6.15 -0.98 0.74
CA VAL A 15 5.66 0.14 1.55
C VAL A 15 5.72 1.44 0.75
N VAL A 16 6.87 1.76 0.15
CA VAL A 16 7.07 3.00 -0.60
C VAL A 16 6.12 3.10 -1.79
N VAL A 17 5.98 2.03 -2.58
CA VAL A 17 5.12 2.01 -3.76
C VAL A 17 3.65 2.12 -3.37
N PHE A 18 3.23 1.46 -2.29
CA PHE A 18 1.89 1.60 -1.74
C PHE A 18 1.58 3.04 -1.30
N LEU A 19 2.51 3.68 -0.58
CA LEU A 19 2.37 5.08 -0.16
C LEU A 19 2.39 6.04 -1.36
N GLY A 20 3.25 5.79 -2.35
CA GLY A 20 3.27 6.54 -3.62
C GLY A 20 1.94 6.44 -4.36
N PHE A 21 1.38 5.24 -4.45
CA PHE A 21 0.07 5.01 -5.04
C PHE A 21 -1.02 5.79 -4.29
N LEU A 22 -1.06 5.69 -2.96
CA LEU A 22 -2.05 6.39 -2.15
C LEU A 22 -1.99 7.90 -2.40
N THR A 23 -0.79 8.45 -2.52
CA THR A 23 -0.56 9.89 -2.61
C THR A 23 -0.66 10.45 -4.03
N SER A 24 -0.51 9.62 -5.06
CA SER A 24 -0.68 9.98 -6.49
C SER A 24 -2.15 10.13 -6.90
N GLU A 25 -2.52 11.31 -7.39
CA GLU A 25 -3.88 11.56 -7.90
C GLU A 25 -4.19 10.77 -9.18
N GLU A 26 -3.20 10.59 -10.04
CA GLU A 26 -3.33 9.87 -11.31
C GLU A 26 -3.61 8.39 -11.08
N CYS A 27 -2.86 7.75 -10.18
CA CYS A 27 -3.10 6.38 -9.74
C CYS A 27 -4.51 6.19 -9.18
N ARG A 28 -4.97 7.14 -8.33
CA ARG A 28 -6.32 7.08 -7.76
C ARG A 28 -7.40 7.24 -8.81
N LYS A 29 -7.21 8.14 -9.79
CA LYS A 29 -8.15 8.33 -10.92
C LYS A 29 -8.27 7.06 -11.76
N ALA A 30 -7.15 6.46 -12.13
CA ALA A 30 -7.12 5.21 -12.89
C ALA A 30 -7.89 4.08 -12.18
N CYS A 31 -7.72 3.92 -10.87
CA CYS A 31 -8.48 2.91 -10.12
C CYS A 31 -9.99 3.16 -10.06
N CYS A 32 -10.43 4.42 -10.02
CA CYS A 32 -11.86 4.76 -9.92
C CYS A 32 -12.64 4.45 -11.21
N GLU A 33 -11.96 4.24 -12.33
CA GLU A 33 -12.59 3.79 -13.59
C GLU A 33 -13.01 2.31 -13.52
N HIS A 34 -12.40 1.53 -12.63
CA HIS A 34 -12.56 0.07 -12.57
C HIS A 34 -13.18 -0.44 -11.26
N ALA A 35 -13.11 0.32 -10.17
CA ALA A 35 -13.67 -0.09 -8.88
C ALA A 35 -14.47 1.03 -8.22
N GLN A 36 -15.57 0.66 -7.55
CA GLN A 36 -16.30 1.60 -6.69
C GLN A 36 -15.39 2.08 -5.55
N PRO A 37 -15.49 3.34 -5.13
CA PRO A 37 -14.64 3.95 -4.11
C PRO A 37 -14.55 3.15 -2.80
N GLU A 38 -15.67 2.61 -2.32
CA GLU A 38 -15.74 1.84 -1.08
C GLU A 38 -15.03 0.49 -1.22
N VAL A 39 -15.20 -0.16 -2.37
CA VAL A 39 -14.51 -1.42 -2.71
C VAL A 39 -13.01 -1.19 -2.80
N LEU A 40 -12.60 -0.08 -3.42
CA LEU A 40 -11.21 0.30 -3.56
C LEU A 40 -10.56 0.62 -2.21
N ALA A 41 -11.23 1.40 -1.36
CA ALA A 41 -10.76 1.70 -0.01
C ALA A 41 -10.60 0.42 0.81
N ALA A 42 -11.62 -0.45 0.84
CA ALA A 42 -11.56 -1.74 1.53
C ALA A 42 -10.43 -2.64 0.99
N THR A 43 -10.22 -2.67 -0.33
CA THR A 43 -9.18 -3.46 -0.96
C THR A 43 -7.79 -2.97 -0.60
N LEU A 44 -7.54 -1.66 -0.61
CA LEU A 44 -6.26 -1.08 -0.23
C LEU A 44 -5.99 -1.28 1.25
N THR A 45 -7.01 -1.20 2.09
CA THR A 45 -6.84 -1.51 3.50
C THR A 45 -6.49 -2.97 3.69
N LYS A 46 -7.24 -3.89 3.08
CA LYS A 46 -6.90 -5.32 3.10
C LYS A 46 -5.45 -5.56 2.67
N LEU A 47 -5.04 -4.96 1.55
CA LEU A 47 -3.68 -5.07 1.04
C LEU A 47 -2.63 -4.56 2.05
N TRP A 48 -2.86 -3.41 2.69
CA TRP A 48 -1.96 -2.88 3.71
C TRP A 48 -1.79 -3.84 4.88
N PHE A 49 -2.91 -4.33 5.43
CA PHE A 49 -2.89 -5.14 6.64
C PHE A 49 -2.40 -6.57 6.40
N GLU A 50 -2.75 -7.16 5.26
CA GLU A 50 -2.41 -8.56 4.96
C GLU A 50 -1.04 -8.71 4.29
N GLU A 51 -0.64 -7.78 3.43
CA GLU A 51 0.48 -8.00 2.49
C GLU A 51 1.61 -6.97 2.58
N ILE A 52 1.35 -5.73 3.00
CA ILE A 52 2.36 -4.66 3.00
C ILE A 52 2.98 -4.45 4.38
N TYR A 53 2.16 -4.17 5.40
CA TYR A 53 2.64 -3.99 6.77
C TYR A 53 2.60 -5.31 7.53
N ILE A 54 3.77 -5.90 7.75
CA ILE A 54 3.92 -7.22 8.34
C ILE A 54 3.77 -7.22 9.86
N PRO A 55 4.38 -6.29 10.63
CA PRO A 55 4.21 -6.26 12.09
C PRO A 55 2.74 -6.01 12.49
N GLY A 56 2.40 -6.25 13.75
CA GLY A 56 1.08 -5.97 14.32
C GLY A 56 0.33 -7.22 14.77
N GLU A 57 -0.29 -7.12 15.94
CA GLU A 57 -1.07 -8.18 16.60
C GLU A 57 -2.56 -8.09 16.26
N THR A 58 -3.02 -6.95 15.72
CA THR A 58 -4.44 -6.68 15.55
C THR A 58 -4.99 -7.32 14.28
N ALA A 59 -5.52 -8.52 14.48
CA ALA A 59 -6.63 -9.01 13.70
C ALA A 59 -7.83 -8.08 13.95
N VAL A 60 -7.91 -6.97 13.20
CA VAL A 60 -9.21 -6.33 13.01
C VAL A 60 -10.14 -7.44 12.51
N GLU A 61 -11.11 -7.89 13.29
CA GLU A 61 -12.17 -8.75 12.74
C GLU A 61 -11.74 -10.15 12.25
N GLY A 62 -10.57 -10.69 12.61
CA GLY A 62 -10.07 -11.93 11.99
C GLY A 62 -9.44 -11.75 10.60
N ILE A 63 -9.01 -10.53 10.24
CA ILE A 63 -8.42 -10.20 8.94
C ILE A 63 -6.95 -10.63 8.79
N LYS A 64 -6.23 -10.90 9.89
CA LYS A 64 -4.78 -11.21 9.81
C LYS A 64 -4.37 -12.37 10.74
N PRO A 65 -3.69 -13.42 10.23
CA PRO A 65 -3.02 -14.39 11.09
C PRO A 65 -1.82 -13.74 11.79
N VAL A 66 -1.50 -14.19 13.00
CA VAL A 66 -0.30 -13.72 13.73
C VAL A 66 0.93 -13.97 12.83
N PRO A 67 1.71 -12.92 12.50
CA PRO A 67 2.85 -13.06 11.61
C PRO A 67 3.94 -13.92 12.26
N ALA A 68 4.65 -14.71 11.45
CA ALA A 68 5.77 -15.51 11.93
C ALA A 68 6.92 -14.59 12.40
N PRO A 69 7.64 -14.95 13.48
CA PRO A 69 8.72 -14.11 14.02
C PRO A 69 9.81 -13.76 12.98
N GLU A 70 10.12 -14.68 12.07
CA GLU A 70 11.04 -14.48 10.96
C GLU A 70 10.59 -13.41 9.96
N ASP A 71 9.30 -13.31 9.67
CA ASP A 71 8.74 -12.30 8.76
C ASP A 71 8.79 -10.91 9.39
N CYS A 72 8.48 -10.79 10.68
CA CYS A 72 8.65 -9.55 11.43
C CYS A 72 10.12 -9.10 11.47
N THR A 73 11.04 -10.05 11.67
CA THR A 73 12.48 -9.76 11.69
C THR A 73 12.95 -9.27 10.31
N ARG A 74 12.54 -9.93 9.22
CA ARG A 74 12.86 -9.52 7.85
C ARG A 74 12.32 -8.12 7.54
N PHE A 75 11.06 -7.86 7.89
CA PHE A 75 10.42 -6.57 7.68
C PHE A 75 11.18 -5.47 8.41
N ASN A 76 11.43 -5.67 9.71
CA ASN A 76 12.09 -4.68 10.56
C ASN A 76 13.52 -4.38 10.09
N ALA A 77 14.22 -5.35 9.52
CA ALA A 77 15.57 -5.15 8.97
C ALA A 77 15.61 -4.21 7.75
N CYS A 78 14.46 -3.91 7.13
CA CYS A 78 14.36 -3.02 5.97
C CYS A 78 14.24 -1.53 6.34
N PHE A 79 14.12 -1.21 7.63
CA PHE A 79 13.80 0.13 8.11
C PHE A 79 14.65 0.51 9.34
N SER A 80 14.86 1.81 9.52
CA SER A 80 15.42 2.36 10.75
C SER A 80 14.40 2.31 11.89
N ALA A 81 14.85 2.44 13.14
CA ALA A 81 13.96 2.48 14.30
C ALA A 81 12.96 3.68 14.23
N GLU A 82 13.39 4.80 13.67
CA GLU A 82 12.55 5.99 13.48
C GLU A 82 11.48 5.72 12.41
N GLU A 83 11.87 5.13 11.27
CA GLU A 83 10.96 4.73 10.20
C GLU A 83 9.92 3.71 10.70
N LEU A 84 10.34 2.72 11.50
CA LEU A 84 9.42 1.75 12.12
C LEU A 84 8.41 2.42 13.04
N THR A 85 8.85 3.38 13.86
CA THR A 85 7.94 4.13 14.74
C THR A 85 6.91 4.91 13.92
N MET A 86 7.31 5.49 12.79
CA MET A 86 6.39 6.22 11.90
C MET A 86 5.45 5.28 11.15
N LEU A 87 5.94 4.12 10.72
CA LEU A 87 5.14 3.06 10.10
C LEU A 87 4.07 2.54 11.07
N GLU A 88 4.43 2.28 12.32
CA GLU A 88 3.49 1.85 13.35
C GLU A 88 2.41 2.90 13.62
N ARG A 89 2.80 4.19 13.69
CA ARG A 89 1.84 5.29 13.81
C ARG A 89 0.90 5.34 12.61
N PHE A 90 1.43 5.28 11.40
CA PHE A 90 0.61 5.28 10.18
C PHE A 90 -0.33 4.06 10.14
N HIS A 91 0.16 2.87 10.51
CA HIS A 91 -0.64 1.67 10.63
C HIS A 91 -1.82 1.86 11.61
N GLY A 92 -1.56 2.37 12.82
CA GLY A 92 -2.61 2.65 13.79
C GLY A 92 -3.63 3.69 13.30
N PHE A 93 -3.19 4.72 12.58
CA PHE A 93 -4.10 5.66 11.92
C PHE A 93 -4.98 4.97 10.87
N PHE A 94 -4.39 4.12 10.05
CA PHE A 94 -5.10 3.40 8.99
C PHE A 94 -6.11 2.39 9.56
N GLU A 95 -5.76 1.74 10.68
CA GLU A 95 -6.62 0.82 11.43
C GLU A 95 -7.87 1.51 11.96
N LEU A 96 -7.68 2.65 12.65
CA LEU A 96 -8.77 3.43 13.20
C LEU A 96 -9.76 3.88 12.12
N ARG A 97 -9.29 4.14 10.89
CA ARG A 97 -10.15 4.61 9.78
C ARG A 97 -10.90 3.49 9.07
N LEU A 98 -10.40 2.26 9.04
CA LEU A 98 -11.16 1.11 8.52
C LEU A 98 -12.50 0.96 9.26
N ASN A 99 -12.46 1.08 10.60
CA ASN A 99 -13.65 0.99 11.45
C ASN A 99 -14.69 2.09 11.16
N PHE A 100 -14.28 3.25 10.65
CA PHE A 100 -15.20 4.32 10.25
C PHE A 100 -15.80 4.09 8.85
N LEU A 101 -15.03 3.56 7.90
CA LEU A 101 -15.49 3.32 6.52
C LEU A 101 -16.59 2.26 6.44
N ILE A 102 -16.53 1.22 7.29
CA ILE A 102 -17.58 0.19 7.37
C ILE A 102 -18.95 0.78 7.79
N ASN A 103 -18.96 1.94 8.45
CA ASN A 103 -20.14 2.51 9.11
C ASN A 103 -20.81 3.67 8.37
N GLN A 104 -20.32 4.13 7.21
CA GLN A 104 -20.90 5.26 6.48
C GLN A 104 -20.94 5.02 4.96
N VAL A 105 -22.13 4.79 4.40
CA VAL A 105 -22.35 4.75 2.95
C VAL A 105 -23.46 5.73 2.58
N HIS A 106 -23.10 6.94 2.13
CA HIS A 106 -24.02 7.85 1.42
C HIS A 106 -23.27 8.69 0.39
N GLY A 107 -23.54 8.42 -0.89
CA GLY A 107 -23.54 9.41 -1.98
C GLY A 107 -22.20 9.81 -2.62
N ARG A 108 -21.96 9.26 -3.82
CA ARG A 108 -21.01 9.67 -4.88
C ARG A 108 -19.82 10.55 -4.44
N ALA A 109 -18.66 9.93 -4.29
CA ALA A 109 -17.36 10.58 -4.48
C ALA A 109 -16.32 9.55 -4.91
N PHE A 110 -15.46 9.90 -5.87
CA PHE A 110 -14.16 9.25 -6.07
C PHE A 110 -13.46 9.06 -4.72
N PHE A 111 -12.62 8.01 -4.61
CA PHE A 111 -11.78 7.68 -3.45
C PHE A 111 -12.01 8.53 -2.19
N PRO A 112 -12.74 8.02 -1.19
CA PRO A 112 -13.60 8.80 -0.30
C PRO A 112 -12.94 10.11 0.13
N ASP A 113 -13.28 11.24 -0.48
CA ASP A 113 -12.67 12.54 -0.16
C ASP A 113 -13.32 13.16 1.09
N ASN A 114 -13.39 12.37 2.16
CA ASN A 114 -13.82 12.81 3.48
C ASN A 114 -12.59 13.18 4.34
N ASP A 115 -12.82 13.94 5.41
CA ASP A 115 -11.73 14.44 6.25
C ASP A 115 -10.89 13.31 6.87
N SER A 116 -11.50 12.16 7.13
CA SER A 116 -10.81 10.98 7.65
C SER A 116 -9.77 10.45 6.66
N TRP A 117 -10.15 10.37 5.39
CA TRP A 117 -9.29 9.84 4.35
C TRP A 117 -8.27 10.87 3.87
N ARG A 118 -8.62 12.16 3.83
CA ARG A 118 -7.65 13.24 3.61
C ARG A 118 -6.52 13.21 4.65
N SER A 119 -6.85 12.94 5.91
CA SER A 119 -5.87 12.74 6.97
C SER A 119 -4.98 11.53 6.70
N VAL A 120 -5.54 10.38 6.27
CA VAL A 120 -4.73 9.23 5.84
C VAL A 120 -3.75 9.60 4.71
N LEU A 121 -4.23 10.29 3.68
CA LEU A 121 -3.39 10.72 2.56
C LEU A 121 -2.28 11.68 3.00
N GLN A 122 -2.59 12.58 3.94
CA GLN A 122 -1.59 13.48 4.50
C GLN A 122 -0.53 12.73 5.30
N HIS A 123 -0.92 11.77 6.14
CA HIS A 123 0.03 10.94 6.88
C HIS A 123 0.87 10.06 5.94
N ALA A 124 0.27 9.53 4.88
CA ALA A 124 1.00 8.78 3.84
C ALA A 124 2.04 9.66 3.13
N ARG A 125 1.72 10.94 2.84
CA ARG A 125 2.69 11.89 2.26
C ARG A 125 3.85 12.18 3.20
N TYR A 126 3.58 12.38 4.49
CA TYR A 126 4.64 12.60 5.47
C TYR A 126 5.55 11.37 5.58
N LEU A 127 4.97 10.18 5.74
CA LEU A 127 5.74 8.95 5.83
C LEU A 127 6.57 8.71 4.55
N LEU A 128 5.99 8.95 3.36
CA LEU A 128 6.71 8.81 2.11
C LEU A 128 7.90 9.78 2.00
N ALA A 129 7.76 11.02 2.47
CA ALA A 129 8.84 11.99 2.51
C ALA A 129 9.96 11.56 3.47
N GLU A 130 9.60 11.02 4.63
CA GLU A 130 10.56 10.52 5.63
C GLU A 130 11.32 9.27 5.15
N LEU A 131 10.67 8.41 4.36
CA LEU A 131 11.33 7.25 3.74
C LEU A 131 12.29 7.64 2.59
N ASP A 132 12.27 8.90 2.17
CA ASP A 132 13.13 9.51 1.15
C ASP A 132 13.44 8.58 -0.05
N PRO A 133 12.42 8.07 -0.76
CA PRO A 133 12.66 7.20 -1.89
C PRO A 133 13.24 7.98 -3.07
N ASP A 134 14.02 7.29 -3.92
CA ASP A 134 14.46 7.86 -5.20
C ASP A 134 13.24 8.32 -6.01
N PRO A 135 13.10 9.63 -6.30
CA PRO A 135 11.94 10.18 -7.00
C PRO A 135 11.77 9.62 -8.42
N GLU A 136 12.87 9.36 -9.12
CA GLU A 136 12.84 8.87 -10.50
C GLU A 136 12.40 7.42 -10.56
N TRP A 137 12.94 6.61 -9.64
CA TRP A 137 12.48 5.24 -9.44
C TRP A 137 11.00 5.21 -9.10
N LEU A 138 10.57 5.97 -8.08
CA LEU A 138 9.18 5.97 -7.65
C LEU A 138 8.24 6.40 -8.79
N ARG A 139 8.60 7.45 -9.55
CA ARG A 139 7.83 7.86 -10.73
C ARG A 139 7.65 6.71 -11.72
N THR A 140 8.74 6.04 -12.08
CA THR A 140 8.72 4.89 -13.01
C THR A 140 7.80 3.79 -12.50
N MET A 141 7.84 3.49 -11.20
CA MET A 141 6.95 2.49 -10.58
C MET A 141 5.48 2.91 -10.65
N LEU A 142 5.17 4.19 -10.42
CA LEU A 142 3.79 4.70 -10.44
C LEU A 142 3.23 4.77 -11.87
N GLU A 143 4.05 5.12 -12.86
CA GLU A 143 3.67 5.09 -14.27
C GLU A 143 3.31 3.66 -14.71
N ALA A 144 4.16 2.69 -14.38
CA ALA A 144 3.89 1.28 -14.66
C ALA A 144 2.65 0.75 -13.91
N LEU A 145 2.39 1.25 -12.69
CA LEU A 145 1.14 0.95 -11.98
C LEU A 145 -0.07 1.47 -12.74
N ILE A 146 -0.05 2.71 -13.21
CA ILE A 146 -1.16 3.31 -13.96
C ILE A 146 -1.49 2.49 -15.19
N GLU A 147 -0.49 2.04 -15.95
CA GLU A 147 -0.69 1.18 -17.12
C GLU A 147 -1.43 -0.12 -16.77
N LYS A 148 -1.02 -0.81 -15.69
CA LYS A 148 -1.69 -2.04 -15.25
C LYS A 148 -3.10 -1.78 -14.73
N LEU A 149 -3.31 -0.67 -14.04
CA LEU A 149 -4.62 -0.29 -13.52
C LEU A 149 -5.60 -0.01 -14.67
N GLN A 150 -5.15 0.70 -15.71
CA GLN A 150 -5.93 0.95 -16.93
C GLN A 150 -6.25 -0.32 -17.72
N ALA A 151 -5.39 -1.34 -17.64
CA ALA A 151 -5.64 -2.66 -18.20
C ALA A 151 -6.62 -3.52 -17.36
N GLY A 152 -7.14 -3.00 -16.24
CA GLY A 152 -8.04 -3.72 -15.34
C GLY A 152 -7.34 -4.70 -14.39
N GLN A 153 -6.01 -4.73 -14.35
CA GLN A 153 -5.21 -5.56 -13.44
C GLN A 153 -5.05 -4.84 -12.09
N LEU A 154 -6.17 -4.70 -11.39
CA LEU A 154 -6.22 -4.02 -10.10
C LEU A 154 -5.38 -4.78 -9.05
N MET A 155 -4.57 -4.03 -8.30
CA MET A 155 -3.79 -4.49 -7.13
C MET A 155 -2.60 -5.43 -7.40
N GLU A 156 -2.54 -6.15 -8.52
CA GLU A 156 -1.38 -7.01 -8.84
C GLU A 156 -0.06 -6.23 -8.85
N GLY A 157 -0.09 -5.01 -9.40
CA GLY A 157 1.07 -4.12 -9.41
C GLY A 157 1.51 -3.67 -8.01
N LEU A 158 0.59 -3.54 -7.06
CA LEU A 158 0.91 -3.11 -5.68
C LEU A 158 1.45 -4.27 -4.84
N ARG A 159 1.03 -5.51 -5.13
CA ARG A 159 1.51 -6.73 -4.46
C ARG A 159 2.97 -7.06 -4.77
N SER A 160 3.36 -6.78 -6.02
CA SER A 160 4.70 -7.09 -6.51
C SER A 160 5.25 -5.93 -7.35
N PRO A 161 5.80 -4.89 -6.70
CA PRO A 161 6.31 -3.74 -7.43
C PRO A 161 7.34 -4.11 -8.51
N ARG A 162 8.23 -5.08 -8.28
CA ARG A 162 9.22 -5.49 -9.30
C ARG A 162 8.62 -6.15 -10.55
N GLN A 163 7.40 -6.69 -10.47
CA GLN A 163 6.67 -7.21 -11.64
C GLN A 163 6.04 -6.09 -12.48
N LEU A 164 6.08 -4.84 -12.02
CA LEU A 164 5.65 -3.68 -12.81
C LEU A 164 6.61 -3.40 -13.97
N LEU A 165 7.90 -3.67 -13.77
CA LEU A 165 8.95 -3.41 -14.76
C LEU A 165 9.29 -4.63 -15.63
N SER A 166 8.64 -5.76 -15.38
CA SER A 166 8.79 -6.94 -16.24
C SER A 166 7.87 -6.76 -17.45
N PRO A 167 8.36 -6.96 -18.69
CA PRO A 167 7.48 -6.91 -19.86
C PRO A 167 6.35 -7.92 -19.66
N CYS A 168 5.11 -7.52 -19.95
CA CYS A 168 4.01 -8.46 -20.08
C CYS A 168 4.41 -9.43 -21.19
N ASP A 169 4.70 -10.70 -20.84
CA ASP A 169 4.81 -11.76 -21.83
C ASP A 169 3.43 -11.91 -22.49
N THR A 170 3.29 -11.32 -23.68
CA THR A 170 2.12 -11.44 -24.57
C THR A 170 2.03 -12.81 -25.21
#